data_AF-A0A4Y8YXW7-F1
#
_entry.id   AF-A0A4Y8YXW7-F1
#
_cell.length_a   1.000
_cell.length_b   1.000
_cell.length_c   1.000
_cell.angle_alpha   90.00
_cell.angle_beta   90.00
_cell.angle_gamma   90.00
#
_symmetry.space_group_name_H-M   'P 1'
#
loop_
_entity.id
_entity.type
_entity.pdbx_description
1 polymer ?
#
loop_
_entity_poly.entity_id
_entity_poly.type
_entity_poly.pdbx_seq_one_letter_code
_entity_poly.pdbx_strand_id
1 'polypeptide(L)'
;MDPLSGFWHHADDDEPARMRSQMGELLSASELSRARALFERASLEDFLGEESAAIPLYEASLSSGLDSVHESKARIQLASSLRNVGRLEDASRVLRDFEFFNEFASARDAFMALILWDLGDGVGALRAALQAAKPALGTYRRAIGTYADKLCTDRPRNNDSDDNVADHDRANSLDDPEVKP
;
A
#
# COMPACT_ATOMS: atom_id res chain seq x y z
N MET A 1 14.01 22.63 11.69
CA MET A 1 13.41 21.37 11.21
C MET A 1 14.39 20.26 11.46
N ASP A 2 13.90 19.07 11.78
CA ASP A 2 14.72 17.86 11.86
C ASP A 2 15.40 17.59 10.50
N PRO A 3 16.74 17.39 10.43
CA PRO A 3 17.46 17.17 9.18
C PRO A 3 16.91 16.02 8.33
N LEU A 4 16.45 14.92 8.96
CA LEU A 4 15.84 13.80 8.24
C LEU A 4 14.50 14.18 7.60
N SER A 5 13.67 14.91 8.33
CA SER A 5 12.43 15.47 7.78
C SER A 5 12.71 16.38 6.56
N GLY A 6 13.79 17.16 6.62
CA GLY A 6 14.24 18.00 5.50
C GLY A 6 14.71 17.19 4.30
N PHE A 7 15.47 16.12 4.53
CA PHE A 7 15.89 15.16 3.49
C PHE A 7 14.67 14.57 2.78
N TRP A 8 13.73 13.99 3.53
CA TRP A 8 12.56 13.34 2.96
C TRP A 8 11.61 14.30 2.22
N HIS A 9 11.57 15.58 2.60
CA HIS A 9 10.80 16.58 1.88
C HIS A 9 11.33 16.87 0.47
N HIS A 10 12.63 16.65 0.24
CA HIS A 10 13.30 16.91 -1.05
C HIS A 10 13.84 15.63 -1.70
N ALA A 11 13.39 14.45 -1.23
CA ALA A 11 13.83 13.17 -1.76
C ALA A 11 13.37 13.02 -3.22
N ASP A 12 14.31 12.60 -4.07
CA ASP A 12 14.15 12.44 -5.52
C ASP A 12 15.05 11.30 -5.98
N ASP A 13 14.47 10.29 -6.63
CA ASP A 13 15.14 9.05 -7.03
C ASP A 13 16.03 9.21 -8.28
N ASP A 14 16.10 10.41 -8.87
CA ASP A 14 16.98 10.71 -10.01
C ASP A 14 18.49 10.62 -9.68
N GLU A 15 18.89 10.76 -8.41
CA GLU A 15 20.30 10.68 -7.97
C GLU A 15 20.56 9.68 -6.81
N PRO A 16 20.41 8.35 -7.03
CA PRO A 16 20.46 7.34 -5.95
C PRO A 16 21.77 7.34 -5.14
N ALA A 17 22.91 7.55 -5.81
CA ALA A 17 24.21 7.57 -5.14
C ALA A 17 24.36 8.77 -4.20
N ARG A 18 23.86 9.94 -4.62
CA ARG A 18 23.86 11.17 -3.82
C ARG A 18 22.98 11.00 -2.59
N MET A 19 21.77 10.46 -2.76
CA MET A 19 20.86 10.21 -1.63
C MET A 19 21.46 9.27 -0.59
N ARG A 20 22.10 8.17 -1.02
CA ARG A 20 22.78 7.24 -0.10
C ARG A 20 23.92 7.91 0.67
N SER A 21 24.72 8.74 0.01
CA SER A 21 25.78 9.51 0.67
C SER A 21 25.20 10.45 1.72
N GLN A 22 24.19 11.25 1.35
CA GLN A 22 23.54 12.22 2.24
C GLN A 22 22.87 11.53 3.44
N MET A 23 22.13 10.44 3.22
CA MET A 23 21.54 9.65 4.30
C MET A 23 22.62 9.07 5.22
N GLY A 24 23.73 8.57 4.65
CA GLY A 24 24.87 8.09 5.42
C GLY A 24 25.46 9.16 6.35
N GLU A 25 25.64 10.38 5.85
CA GLU A 25 26.12 11.54 6.62
C GLU A 25 25.13 11.92 7.73
N LEU A 26 23.84 12.04 7.41
CA LEU A 26 22.78 12.39 8.36
C LEU A 26 22.72 11.39 9.51
N LEU A 27 22.73 10.10 9.20
CA LEU A 27 22.65 9.05 10.22
C LEU A 27 23.90 9.02 11.10
N SER A 28 25.08 9.27 10.53
CA SER A 28 26.35 9.29 11.28
C SER A 28 26.46 10.51 12.21
N ALA A 29 25.81 11.61 11.87
CA ALA A 29 25.77 12.84 12.67
C ALA A 29 24.61 12.89 13.68
N SER A 30 23.74 11.88 13.69
CA SER A 30 22.52 11.86 14.49
C SER A 30 22.65 11.01 15.76
N GLU A 31 21.94 11.41 16.83
CA GLU A 31 21.80 10.64 18.07
C GLU A 31 20.61 9.66 18.02
N LEU A 32 20.30 9.12 16.84
CA LEU A 32 19.17 8.20 16.67
C LEU A 32 19.47 6.84 17.29
N SER A 33 18.42 6.17 17.78
CA SER A 33 18.54 4.77 18.15
C SER A 33 18.95 3.92 16.95
N ARG A 34 19.59 2.78 17.23
CA ARG A 34 19.96 1.80 16.19
C ARG A 34 18.75 1.39 15.34
N ALA A 35 17.60 1.17 15.98
CA ALA A 35 16.34 0.83 15.32
C ALA A 35 15.93 1.92 14.32
N ARG A 36 15.92 3.18 14.77
CA ARG A 36 15.53 4.32 13.94
C ARG A 36 16.49 4.54 12.77
N ALA A 37 17.80 4.43 12.99
CA ALA A 37 18.77 4.54 11.91
C ALA A 37 18.64 3.40 10.86
N LEU A 38 18.30 2.19 11.30
CA LEU A 38 18.02 1.08 10.38
C LEU A 38 16.75 1.33 9.56
N PHE A 39 15.70 1.87 10.19
CA PHE A 39 14.45 2.24 9.51
C PHE A 39 14.71 3.22 8.38
N GLU A 40 15.45 4.30 8.64
CA GLU A 40 15.69 5.34 7.63
C GLU A 40 16.50 4.81 6.43
N ARG A 41 17.47 3.91 6.69
CA ARG A 41 18.20 3.22 5.61
C ARG A 41 17.28 2.30 4.81
N ALA A 42 16.42 1.54 5.49
CA ALA A 42 15.46 0.67 4.84
C ALA A 42 14.51 1.47 3.94
N SER A 43 13.97 2.58 4.45
CA SER A 43 13.12 3.49 3.68
C SER A 43 13.82 4.11 2.49
N LEU A 44 15.12 4.39 2.58
CA LEU A 44 15.87 4.87 1.43
C LEU A 44 15.99 3.81 0.34
N GLU A 45 16.40 2.59 0.68
CA GLU A 45 16.53 1.52 -0.31
C GLU A 45 15.17 1.19 -0.94
N ASP A 46 14.10 1.15 -0.15
CA ASP A 46 12.72 0.94 -0.62
C ASP A 46 12.27 2.07 -1.56
N PHE A 47 12.54 3.34 -1.20
CA PHE A 47 12.24 4.49 -2.04
C PHE A 47 12.98 4.45 -3.38
N LEU A 48 14.20 3.91 -3.40
CA LEU A 48 15.01 3.75 -4.62
C LEU A 48 14.66 2.49 -5.42
N GLY A 49 13.61 1.76 -5.06
CA GLY A 49 13.21 0.52 -5.74
C GLY A 49 14.14 -0.67 -5.48
N GLU A 50 14.87 -0.65 -4.38
CA GLU A 50 15.78 -1.72 -3.95
C GLU A 50 15.17 -2.53 -2.79
N GLU A 51 13.98 -3.11 -3.02
CA GLU A 51 13.20 -3.77 -1.96
C GLU A 51 13.97 -4.93 -1.31
N SER A 52 14.75 -5.66 -2.11
CA SER A 52 15.58 -6.78 -1.61
C SER A 52 16.64 -6.30 -0.61
N ALA A 53 17.15 -5.08 -0.76
CA ALA A 53 18.08 -4.47 0.19
C ALA A 53 17.33 -3.85 1.39
N ALA A 54 16.13 -3.33 1.18
CA ALA A 54 15.31 -2.71 2.22
C ALA A 54 14.77 -3.71 3.25
N ILE A 55 14.28 -4.87 2.81
CA ILE A 55 13.64 -5.90 3.65
C ILE A 55 14.46 -6.27 4.89
N PRO A 56 15.74 -6.72 4.78
CA PRO A 56 16.52 -7.09 5.95
C PRO A 56 16.79 -5.91 6.89
N LEU A 57 16.82 -4.68 6.38
CA LEU A 57 16.98 -3.48 7.20
C LEU A 57 15.71 -3.15 7.99
N TYR A 58 14.52 -3.29 7.38
CA TYR A 58 13.25 -3.16 8.09
C TYR A 58 13.09 -4.23 9.18
N GLU A 59 13.37 -5.50 8.85
CA GLU A 59 13.31 -6.60 9.82
C GLU A 59 14.25 -6.36 11.02
N ALA A 60 15.48 -5.91 10.76
CA ALA A 60 16.44 -5.56 11.79
C ALA A 60 16.02 -4.33 12.61
N SER A 61 15.41 -3.33 11.96
CA SER A 61 14.87 -2.14 12.62
C SER A 61 13.76 -2.50 13.61
N LEU A 62 12.78 -3.30 13.15
CA LEU A 62 11.67 -3.78 13.96
C LEU A 62 12.16 -4.60 15.16
N SER A 63 13.12 -5.50 14.92
CA SER A 63 13.72 -6.34 15.98
C SER A 63 14.51 -5.52 17.01
N SER A 64 14.99 -4.33 16.64
CA SER A 64 15.76 -3.44 17.52
C SER A 64 14.88 -2.53 18.39
N GLY A 65 13.55 -2.53 18.18
CA GLY A 65 12.59 -1.73 18.93
C GLY A 65 12.45 -0.30 18.41
N LEU A 66 11.39 -0.05 17.63
CA LEU A 66 10.96 1.28 17.21
C LEU A 66 9.91 1.84 18.18
N ASP A 67 9.77 3.17 18.21
CA ASP A 67 8.55 3.76 18.76
C ASP A 67 7.34 3.42 17.89
N SER A 68 6.15 3.56 18.46
CA SER A 68 4.89 3.12 17.85
C SER A 68 4.60 3.70 16.47
N VAL A 69 5.00 4.95 16.24
CA VAL A 69 4.76 5.65 14.96
C VAL A 69 5.66 5.05 13.88
N HIS A 70 6.94 4.91 14.18
CA HIS A 70 7.90 4.34 13.23
C HIS A 70 7.72 2.84 13.04
N GLU A 71 7.30 2.13 14.08
CA GLU A 71 6.95 0.72 14.01
C GLU A 71 5.78 0.45 13.03
N SER A 72 4.76 1.32 13.07
CA SER A 72 3.63 1.26 12.13
C SER A 72 4.08 1.53 10.69
N LYS A 73 4.91 2.57 10.47
CA LYS A 73 5.45 2.89 9.14
C LYS A 73 6.31 1.75 8.60
N ALA A 74 7.23 1.23 9.41
CA ALA A 74 8.14 0.15 9.05
C ALA A 74 7.40 -1.11 8.60
N ARG A 75 6.31 -1.48 9.29
CA ARG A 75 5.49 -2.64 8.88
C ARG A 75 4.76 -2.42 7.57
N ILE A 76 4.19 -1.23 7.35
CA ILE A 76 3.51 -0.91 6.10
C ILE A 76 4.49 -0.95 4.93
N GLN A 77 5.64 -0.31 5.09
CA GLN A 77 6.66 -0.28 4.04
C GLN A 77 7.27 -1.66 3.80
N LEU A 78 7.65 -2.40 4.87
CA LEU A 78 8.11 -3.79 4.75
C LEU A 78 7.11 -4.68 4.01
N ALA A 79 5.80 -4.56 4.32
CA ALA A 79 4.78 -5.33 3.62
C ALA A 79 4.70 -4.96 2.13
N SER A 80 4.86 -3.67 1.78
CA SER A 80 4.96 -3.21 0.40
C SER A 80 6.19 -3.81 -0.30
N SER A 81 7.36 -3.73 0.33
CA SER A 81 8.61 -4.28 -0.24
C SER A 81 8.51 -5.81 -0.42
N LEU A 82 7.96 -6.53 0.56
CA LEU A 82 7.72 -7.97 0.49
C LEU A 82 6.75 -8.34 -0.65
N ARG A 83 5.71 -7.53 -0.86
CA ARG A 83 4.77 -7.70 -1.97
C ARG A 83 5.48 -7.56 -3.32
N ASN A 84 6.30 -6.52 -3.50
CA ASN A 84 7.00 -6.27 -4.76
C ASN A 84 7.97 -7.41 -5.14
N VAL A 85 8.57 -8.09 -4.15
CA VAL A 85 9.42 -9.27 -4.39
C VAL A 85 8.65 -10.60 -4.42
N GLY A 86 7.31 -10.57 -4.37
CA GLY A 86 6.45 -11.74 -4.47
C GLY A 86 6.32 -12.59 -3.20
N ARG A 87 6.81 -12.11 -2.04
CA ARG A 87 6.64 -12.78 -0.74
C ARG A 87 5.29 -12.42 -0.11
N LEU A 88 4.21 -12.76 -0.79
CA LEU A 88 2.85 -12.28 -0.49
C LEU A 88 2.32 -12.74 0.87
N GLU A 89 2.56 -13.99 1.26
CA GLU A 89 2.13 -14.52 2.55
C GLU A 89 2.81 -13.79 3.71
N ASP A 90 4.10 -13.50 3.55
CA ASP A 90 4.89 -12.75 4.54
C ASP A 90 4.42 -11.29 4.63
N ALA A 91 4.22 -10.63 3.48
CA ALA A 91 3.66 -9.28 3.43
C ALA A 91 2.32 -9.20 4.17
N SER A 92 1.44 -10.17 3.92
CA SER A 92 0.12 -10.24 4.55
C SER A 92 0.21 -10.47 6.07
N ARG A 93 1.18 -11.28 6.52
CA ARG A 93 1.39 -11.58 7.95
C ARG A 93 1.89 -10.36 8.71
N VAL A 94 2.83 -9.61 8.15
CA VAL A 94 3.37 -8.37 8.73
C VAL A 94 2.26 -7.37 9.09
N LEU A 95 1.23 -7.27 8.24
CA LEU A 95 0.11 -6.35 8.45
C LEU A 95 -0.99 -6.92 9.37
N ARG A 96 -1.20 -8.25 9.39
CA ARG A 96 -2.24 -8.87 10.25
C ARG A 96 -1.82 -9.02 11.69
N ASP A 97 -0.54 -9.30 11.94
CA ASP A 97 -0.05 -9.65 13.27
C ASP A 97 0.30 -8.41 14.12
N PHE A 98 -0.09 -7.21 13.67
CA PHE A 98 0.17 -5.96 14.35
C PHE A 98 -1.09 -5.10 14.46
N GLU A 99 -1.29 -4.52 15.65
CA GLU A 99 -2.37 -3.58 15.90
C GLU A 99 -1.93 -2.16 15.55
N PHE A 100 -2.53 -1.60 14.51
CA PHE A 100 -2.24 -0.25 14.04
C PHE A 100 -3.13 0.79 14.74
N PHE A 101 -2.53 1.92 15.12
CA PHE A 101 -3.29 3.11 15.51
C PHE A 101 -4.14 3.64 14.35
N ASN A 102 -5.23 4.33 14.69
CA ASN A 102 -6.23 4.80 13.74
C ASN A 102 -5.66 5.59 12.55
N GLU A 103 -4.58 6.35 12.75
CA GLU A 103 -3.96 7.15 11.69
C GLU A 103 -3.33 6.29 10.56
N PHE A 104 -2.93 5.05 10.87
CA PHE A 104 -2.31 4.12 9.90
C PHE A 104 -3.27 3.06 9.38
N ALA A 105 -4.47 2.95 9.96
CA ALA A 105 -5.42 1.89 9.62
C ALA A 105 -5.83 1.90 8.14
N SER A 106 -6.13 3.06 7.56
CA SER A 106 -6.48 3.15 6.13
C SER A 106 -5.33 2.73 5.21
N ALA A 107 -4.09 3.14 5.52
CA ALA A 107 -2.93 2.77 4.73
C ALA A 107 -2.66 1.25 4.82
N ARG A 108 -2.73 0.69 6.04
CA ARG A 108 -2.64 -0.76 6.24
C ARG A 108 -3.70 -1.52 5.44
N ASP A 109 -4.95 -1.09 5.48
CA ASP A 109 -6.05 -1.77 4.77
C ASP A 109 -5.90 -1.64 3.25
N ALA A 110 -5.37 -0.53 2.75
CA ALA A 110 -5.08 -0.34 1.32
C ALA A 110 -3.97 -1.29 0.85
N PHE A 111 -2.86 -1.40 1.56
CA PHE A 111 -1.80 -2.36 1.21
C PHE A 111 -2.26 -3.81 1.37
N MET A 112 -3.07 -4.12 2.40
CA MET A 112 -3.69 -5.44 2.54
C MET A 112 -4.56 -5.77 1.32
N ALA A 113 -5.32 -4.81 0.79
CA ALA A 113 -6.13 -5.03 -0.40
C ALA A 113 -5.28 -5.42 -1.62
N LEU A 114 -4.15 -4.74 -1.83
CA LEU A 114 -3.22 -5.06 -2.92
C LEU A 114 -2.60 -6.45 -2.75
N ILE A 115 -2.21 -6.82 -1.53
CA ILE A 115 -1.65 -8.15 -1.23
C ILE A 115 -2.70 -9.25 -1.46
N LEU A 116 -3.94 -9.06 -0.99
CA LEU A 116 -5.03 -10.02 -1.18
C LEU A 116 -5.38 -10.19 -2.65
N TRP A 117 -5.32 -9.11 -3.43
CA TRP A 117 -5.52 -9.16 -4.87
C TRP A 117 -4.47 -10.04 -5.55
N ASP A 118 -3.19 -9.85 -5.23
CA ASP A 118 -2.11 -10.65 -5.80
C ASP A 118 -2.16 -12.13 -5.37
N LEU A 119 -2.71 -12.41 -4.18
CA LEU A 119 -3.00 -13.77 -3.69
C LEU A 119 -4.23 -14.41 -4.37
N GLY A 120 -4.97 -13.68 -5.20
CA GLY A 120 -6.18 -14.14 -5.86
C GLY A 120 -7.47 -14.06 -5.02
N ASP A 121 -7.42 -13.49 -3.81
CA ASP A 121 -8.60 -13.21 -2.99
C ASP A 121 -9.22 -11.85 -3.36
N GLY A 122 -9.88 -11.80 -4.52
CA GLY A 122 -10.51 -10.57 -5.01
C GLY A 122 -11.63 -10.03 -4.10
N VAL A 123 -12.32 -10.92 -3.37
CA VAL A 123 -13.38 -10.52 -2.42
C VAL A 123 -12.77 -9.87 -1.18
N GLY A 124 -11.74 -10.50 -0.60
CA GLY A 124 -10.98 -9.92 0.50
C GLY A 124 -10.33 -8.59 0.11
N ALA A 125 -9.76 -8.52 -1.09
CA ALA A 125 -9.15 -7.31 -1.63
C ALA A 125 -10.15 -6.15 -1.71
N LEU A 126 -11.32 -6.38 -2.34
CA LEU A 126 -12.35 -5.34 -2.44
C LEU A 126 -12.87 -4.92 -1.05
N ARG A 127 -13.07 -5.87 -0.14
CA ARG A 127 -13.49 -5.55 1.23
C ARG A 127 -12.46 -4.68 1.95
N ALA A 128 -11.18 -5.03 1.87
CA ALA A 128 -10.09 -4.25 2.48
C ALA A 128 -9.98 -2.85 1.87
N ALA A 129 -10.12 -2.72 0.54
CA ALA A 129 -10.10 -1.41 -0.13
C ALA A 129 -11.27 -0.51 0.32
N LEU A 130 -12.49 -1.06 0.44
CA LEU A 130 -13.65 -0.30 0.93
C LEU A 130 -13.49 0.10 2.40
N GLN A 131 -12.86 -0.75 3.22
CA GLN A 131 -12.52 -0.42 4.59
C GLN A 131 -11.47 0.70 4.66
N ALA A 132 -10.45 0.67 3.81
CA ALA A 132 -9.45 1.74 3.71
C ALA A 132 -10.10 3.09 3.35
N ALA A 133 -11.06 3.08 2.41
CA ALA A 133 -11.78 4.27 1.98
C ALA A 133 -12.78 4.82 3.01
N LYS A 134 -13.19 4.02 4.01
CA LYS A 134 -14.26 4.32 4.98
C LYS A 134 -14.22 5.73 5.57
N PRO A 135 -13.05 6.31 5.97
CA PRO A 135 -12.99 7.67 6.50
C PRO A 135 -13.46 8.74 5.51
N ALA A 136 -13.26 8.54 4.21
CA ALA A 136 -13.59 9.49 3.15
C ALA A 136 -15.02 9.34 2.59
N LEU A 137 -15.75 8.28 2.91
CA LEU A 137 -17.05 7.96 2.29
C LEU A 137 -18.22 8.87 2.70
N GLY A 138 -18.03 9.77 3.68
CA GLY A 138 -19.06 10.70 4.12
C GLY A 138 -20.40 10.01 4.47
N THR A 139 -21.49 10.49 3.87
CA THR A 139 -22.86 9.99 4.07
C THR A 139 -23.08 8.57 3.56
N TYR A 140 -22.27 8.09 2.61
CA TYR A 140 -22.41 6.74 2.04
C TYR A 140 -21.69 5.65 2.84
N ARG A 141 -20.96 6.01 3.90
CA ARG A 141 -20.18 5.09 4.75
C ARG A 141 -20.98 3.87 5.19
N ARG A 142 -22.22 4.06 5.66
CA ARG A 142 -23.08 2.97 6.14
C ARG A 142 -23.51 2.03 5.02
N ALA A 143 -23.96 2.60 3.90
CA ALA A 143 -24.43 1.82 2.75
C ALA A 143 -23.29 0.98 2.17
N ILE A 144 -22.12 1.59 1.95
CA ILE A 144 -20.94 0.91 1.42
C ILE A 144 -20.46 -0.19 2.38
N GLY A 145 -20.43 0.07 3.69
CA GLY A 145 -20.11 -0.97 4.68
C GLY A 145 -21.05 -2.17 4.59
N THR A 146 -22.35 -1.92 4.43
CA THR A 146 -23.35 -3.00 4.27
C THR A 146 -23.10 -3.82 3.00
N TYR A 147 -22.65 -3.20 1.90
CA TYR A 147 -22.27 -3.93 0.69
C TYR A 147 -20.98 -4.72 0.86
N ALA A 148 -19.97 -4.15 1.53
CA ALA A 148 -18.71 -4.82 1.82
C ALA A 148 -18.91 -6.10 2.67
N ASP A 149 -19.84 -6.06 3.64
CA ASP A 149 -20.22 -7.21 4.46
C ASP A 149 -20.91 -8.32 3.66
N LYS A 150 -21.61 -7.95 2.58
CA LYS A 150 -22.34 -8.88 1.69
C LYS A 150 -21.49 -9.47 0.57
N LEU A 151 -20.25 -9.02 0.38
CA LEU A 151 -19.36 -9.60 -0.63
C LEU A 151 -19.12 -11.08 -0.32
N CYS A 152 -19.56 -11.95 -1.23
CA CYS A 152 -19.28 -13.38 -1.20
C CYS A 152 -18.52 -13.80 -2.47
N THR A 153 -17.85 -14.95 -2.40
CA THR A 153 -17.02 -15.51 -3.49
C THR A 153 -17.81 -15.86 -4.74
N ASP A 154 -19.13 -16.00 -4.63
CA ASP A 154 -20.01 -16.32 -5.75
C ASP A 154 -20.46 -15.04 -6.44
N ARG A 155 -19.61 -14.51 -7.34
CA ARG A 155 -20.11 -13.60 -8.36
C ARG A 155 -21.14 -14.39 -9.17
N PRO A 156 -22.41 -13.94 -9.31
CA PRO A 156 -23.30 -14.57 -10.28
C PRO A 156 -22.59 -14.51 -11.62
N ARG A 157 -22.25 -15.68 -12.17
CA ARG A 157 -21.71 -15.75 -13.52
C ARG A 157 -22.81 -15.17 -14.41
N ASN A 158 -22.55 -14.04 -15.05
CA ASN A 158 -23.34 -13.63 -16.21
C ASN A 158 -23.06 -14.70 -17.26
N ASN A 159 -23.90 -15.72 -17.28
CA ASN A 159 -23.88 -16.75 -18.29
C ASN A 159 -24.77 -16.28 -19.43
N ASP A 160 -24.35 -15.21 -20.11
CA ASP A 160 -24.96 -14.73 -21.34
C ASP A 160 -23.87 -14.06 -22.18
N SER A 161 -23.78 -14.48 -23.45
CA SER A 161 -22.90 -14.01 -24.54
C SER A 161 -21.46 -14.54 -24.60
N ASP A 162 -21.30 -15.85 -24.81
CA ASP A 162 -20.19 -16.40 -25.66
C ASP A 162 -20.71 -17.26 -26.85
N ASP A 163 -22.01 -17.21 -27.14
CA ASP A 163 -22.61 -17.81 -28.35
C ASP A 163 -23.24 -16.71 -29.23
N ASN A 164 -22.42 -16.00 -30.01
CA ASN A 164 -22.73 -15.62 -31.39
C ASN A 164 -21.55 -14.90 -32.06
N VAL A 165 -20.67 -15.69 -32.68
CA VAL A 165 -19.90 -15.23 -33.84
C VAL A 165 -20.83 -15.28 -35.05
N ALA A 166 -21.47 -14.16 -35.38
CA ALA A 166 -22.03 -13.91 -36.71
C ALA A 166 -22.27 -12.40 -36.91
N ASP A 167 -21.30 -11.76 -37.56
CA ASP A 167 -21.50 -10.86 -38.69
C ASP A 167 -22.73 -9.91 -38.65
N HIS A 168 -22.55 -8.67 -38.18
CA HIS A 168 -23.12 -7.53 -38.90
C HIS A 168 -22.37 -6.22 -38.65
N ASP A 169 -21.77 -5.77 -39.74
CA ASP A 169 -21.23 -4.47 -40.04
C ASP A 169 -22.32 -3.35 -40.00
N ARG A 170 -21.90 -2.13 -39.62
CA ARG A 170 -22.52 -0.80 -39.80
C ARG A 170 -23.33 -0.13 -38.66
N ALA A 171 -22.70 0.93 -38.11
CA ALA A 171 -23.15 2.34 -38.02
C ALA A 171 -24.40 2.76 -37.20
N ASN A 172 -24.18 3.53 -36.12
CA ASN A 172 -24.62 4.94 -35.86
C ASN A 172 -24.24 5.31 -34.40
N SER A 173 -23.46 6.35 -34.10
CA SER A 173 -23.81 7.79 -33.98
C SER A 173 -25.00 8.12 -33.07
N LEU A 174 -24.68 8.91 -32.02
CA LEU A 174 -25.48 9.92 -31.28
C LEU A 174 -25.63 9.73 -29.74
N ASP A 175 -25.18 10.79 -29.07
CA ASP A 175 -25.72 11.48 -27.89
C ASP A 175 -25.29 11.07 -26.47
N ASP A 176 -24.38 11.90 -25.94
CA ASP A 176 -24.25 12.30 -24.53
C ASP A 176 -25.55 12.93 -24.00
N PRO A 177 -25.94 12.70 -22.73
CA PRO A 177 -26.84 13.59 -22.03
C PRO A 177 -26.08 14.55 -21.10
N GLU A 178 -26.28 15.84 -21.35
CA GLU A 178 -26.00 16.97 -20.47
C GLU A 178 -26.49 16.76 -19.03
N VAL A 179 -25.67 17.19 -18.06
CA VAL A 179 -26.11 17.47 -16.69
C VAL A 179 -26.15 18.99 -16.51
N LYS A 180 -27.30 19.51 -16.09
CA LYS A 180 -27.45 20.89 -15.57
C LYS A 180 -28.72 21.02 -14.72
N PRO A 181 -28.82 22.05 -13.86
CA PRO A 181 -27.79 22.79 -13.13
C PRO A 181 -27.67 22.36 -11.65
#